data_AF-A0A1B9GQA8-F1
#
_entry.id   AF-A0A1B9GQA8-F1
#
_cell.length_a   1.000
_cell.length_b   1.000
_cell.length_c   1.000
_cell.angle_alpha   90.00
_cell.angle_beta   90.00
_cell.angle_gamma   90.00
#
_symmetry.space_group_name_H-M   'P 1'
#
loop_
_entity.id
_entity.type
_entity.pdbx_description
1 polymer ?
#
loop_
_entity_poly.entity_id
_entity_poly.type
_entity_poly.pdbx_seq_one_letter_code
_entity_poly.pdbx_strand_id
1 'polypeptide(L)'
;MSLASSSSSKLLKPDLRAVLQRAQRSKSSAPVIRASTSPVVLKSSNRYQSTSSADQPKRRARDRYNYNTSLSFSDNPDPDHVNWRRVTASELTSRKEPPTRVKMLVRDFIDDSLYNPHYGYFSRNATIFTPPKEGFDFASFKDTAAFQEAVAERYEKEYGLEPTTGQTGGLGRQVWHTPTELFKPYYARTLLMAILQSYKLNHFPHEPLILYEVGAGNGSFMVDSLTYLRDEYPEIYSRTKYRIIEISSALAKGQRARAEKEGFGDKVEVINSDIFKWEGSSNGNGKGNRNEACFVVALEVFDNFAHDMIRYDLSTLTPFQAVVAIDGSGDFSLLYEPITDPLIRRVLAYRRLIPPSPSTSPPLSPALLYSPFLRKAYSSLPFAPNLSPPDFIPTKSILFLERLREILPGHRLMVADFDALPDAVEGRNGPVVQTRYGGSMIPCETFLVKQGYFDIFFPTDFTLLRDIYSVIMNSPSPSSSTTTIRPGPANASSAAPPSSSSTRSNSKASTTPLISSSAADSLPQLQKDFFSGVRGFRRRQVNIYSHAEFAEKYGGEFMDKTELGDGSNIVTSMYGNAKVMF
;
A
#
# COMPACT_ATOMS: atom_id res chain seq x y z
N MET A 1 -0.34 -45.94 -45.44
CA MET A 1 -0.90 -47.30 -45.64
C MET A 1 -1.42 -47.75 -44.28
N SER A 2 -2.69 -48.13 -44.09
CA SER A 2 -3.44 -49.25 -44.70
C SER A 2 -2.96 -50.60 -44.16
N LEU A 3 -3.77 -51.47 -43.53
CA LEU A 3 -5.21 -51.44 -43.22
C LEU A 3 -5.55 -52.31 -41.97
N ALA A 4 -6.72 -52.02 -41.39
CA ALA A 4 -7.76 -52.84 -40.69
C ALA A 4 -7.62 -54.39 -40.59
N SER A 5 -8.38 -55.15 -39.79
CA SER A 5 -9.58 -54.97 -38.92
C SER A 5 -9.55 -56.06 -37.80
N SER A 6 -10.53 -56.37 -36.93
CA SER A 6 -11.93 -55.98 -36.59
C SER A 6 -12.17 -56.35 -35.08
N SER A 7 -13.33 -56.32 -34.41
CA SER A 7 -14.74 -55.96 -34.72
C SER A 7 -15.53 -55.58 -33.44
N SER A 8 -16.66 -54.88 -33.64
CA SER A 8 -17.95 -54.90 -32.91
C SER A 8 -18.05 -55.44 -31.46
N SER A 9 -18.72 -54.73 -30.52
CA SER A 9 -20.13 -54.33 -30.70
C SER A 9 -20.71 -53.29 -29.71
N LYS A 10 -21.63 -52.47 -30.25
CA LYS A 10 -22.88 -51.94 -29.67
C LYS A 10 -22.90 -51.02 -28.42
N LEU A 11 -23.33 -49.78 -28.70
CA LEU A 11 -24.46 -49.01 -28.10
C LEU A 11 -24.21 -47.92 -27.02
N LEU A 12 -24.67 -46.72 -27.42
CA LEU A 12 -25.34 -45.65 -26.65
C LEU A 12 -24.57 -44.75 -25.68
N LYS A 13 -24.69 -43.44 -25.95
CA LYS A 13 -24.42 -42.33 -25.02
C LYS A 13 -25.59 -42.16 -24.05
N PRO A 14 -25.36 -41.77 -22.78
CA PRO A 14 -26.33 -41.00 -21.99
C PRO A 14 -26.21 -39.49 -22.30
N ASP A 15 -27.31 -38.75 -22.10
CA ASP A 15 -27.42 -37.30 -22.36
C ASP A 15 -27.67 -36.51 -21.06
N LEU A 16 -27.55 -35.18 -21.10
CA LEU A 16 -27.64 -34.31 -19.91
C LEU A 16 -29.06 -34.25 -19.34
N ARG A 17 -29.31 -34.88 -18.17
CA ARG A 17 -30.37 -34.51 -17.18
C ARG A 17 -30.34 -35.34 -15.89
N ALA A 18 -29.39 -35.09 -14.96
CA ALA A 18 -29.29 -35.89 -13.73
C ALA A 18 -28.69 -35.22 -12.46
N VAL A 19 -28.84 -33.90 -12.26
CA VAL A 19 -28.35 -33.21 -11.02
C VAL A 19 -29.43 -32.32 -10.34
N LEU A 20 -30.70 -32.69 -10.48
CA LEU A 20 -31.84 -31.98 -9.84
C LEU A 20 -32.88 -32.97 -9.28
N GLN A 21 -32.50 -33.80 -8.29
CA GLN A 21 -33.41 -34.43 -7.30
C GLN A 21 -32.67 -35.32 -6.28
N ARG A 22 -31.97 -34.74 -5.28
CA ARG A 22 -31.60 -35.48 -4.04
C ARG A 22 -31.24 -34.60 -2.83
N ALA A 23 -32.21 -33.82 -2.33
CA ALA A 23 -32.07 -33.06 -1.08
C ALA A 23 -33.43 -32.92 -0.35
N GLN A 24 -33.99 -34.03 0.12
CA GLN A 24 -35.12 -34.03 1.07
C GLN A 24 -34.90 -35.08 2.16
N ARG A 25 -35.42 -34.78 3.37
CA ARG A 25 -35.43 -35.59 4.60
C ARG A 25 -34.17 -35.55 5.48
N SER A 26 -34.07 -34.51 6.29
CA SER A 26 -34.15 -34.69 7.76
C SER A 26 -35.00 -33.55 8.36
N LYS A 27 -35.66 -33.78 9.50
CA LYS A 27 -36.50 -32.79 10.21
C LYS A 27 -36.58 -33.09 11.70
N SER A 28 -36.09 -32.15 12.50
CA SER A 28 -36.37 -31.98 13.93
C SER A 28 -35.75 -30.63 14.34
N SER A 29 -36.31 -29.73 15.14
CA SER A 29 -37.65 -29.51 15.70
C SER A 29 -37.44 -28.33 16.65
N ALA A 30 -37.88 -27.12 16.30
CA ALA A 30 -37.65 -25.91 17.10
C ALA A 30 -38.89 -25.54 17.95
N PRO A 31 -38.71 -24.97 19.16
CA PRO A 31 -39.82 -24.57 20.02
C PRO A 31 -40.51 -23.29 19.51
N VAL A 32 -41.81 -23.18 19.76
CA VAL A 32 -42.63 -22.02 19.38
C VAL A 32 -43.11 -21.30 20.64
N ILE A 33 -42.84 -19.99 20.74
CA ILE A 33 -43.54 -19.07 21.65
C ILE A 33 -44.05 -17.86 20.85
N ARG A 34 -45.20 -17.33 21.26
CA ARG A 34 -46.05 -16.40 20.50
C ARG A 34 -45.49 -14.98 20.44
N ALA A 35 -45.75 -14.29 19.32
CA ALA A 35 -45.76 -12.84 19.28
C ALA A 35 -46.99 -12.27 20.01
N SER A 36 -46.84 -11.10 20.64
CA SER A 36 -47.93 -10.32 21.25
C SER A 36 -48.00 -8.94 20.59
N THR A 37 -49.22 -8.53 20.18
CA THR A 37 -49.47 -7.23 19.56
C THR A 37 -50.13 -6.27 20.55
N SER A 38 -49.53 -5.09 20.74
CA SER A 38 -50.14 -3.97 21.48
C SER A 38 -49.66 -2.65 20.88
N PRO A 39 -50.55 -1.64 20.70
CA PRO A 39 -50.19 -0.41 20.01
C PRO A 39 -49.47 0.59 20.93
N VAL A 40 -48.43 1.24 20.42
CA VAL A 40 -47.81 2.40 21.08
C VAL A 40 -48.46 3.68 20.54
N VAL A 41 -49.08 4.45 21.44
CA VAL A 41 -49.81 5.68 21.10
C VAL A 41 -48.84 6.84 20.86
N LEU A 42 -48.90 7.44 19.68
CA LEU A 42 -48.27 8.73 19.39
C LEU A 42 -48.91 9.82 20.25
N LYS A 43 -48.20 10.27 21.29
CA LYS A 43 -48.54 11.50 22.04
C LYS A 43 -47.68 12.65 21.54
N SER A 44 -48.26 13.50 20.71
CA SER A 44 -47.73 14.84 20.47
C SER A 44 -47.71 15.62 21.79
N SER A 45 -46.60 16.31 22.06
CA SER A 45 -46.43 17.14 23.26
C SER A 45 -45.82 18.48 22.87
N ASN A 46 -46.69 19.46 22.57
CA ASN A 46 -46.29 20.84 22.45
C ASN A 46 -45.60 21.29 23.75
N ARG A 47 -44.37 21.80 23.65
CA ARG A 47 -43.73 22.52 24.76
C ARG A 47 -43.15 23.84 24.25
N TYR A 48 -43.75 24.90 24.77
CA TYR A 48 -43.44 26.31 24.60
C TYR A 48 -41.95 26.66 24.46
N GLN A 49 -41.66 27.65 23.62
CA GLN A 49 -40.46 28.46 23.76
C GLN A 49 -40.48 29.16 25.13
N SER A 50 -39.37 29.12 25.86
CA SER A 50 -39.14 29.95 27.05
C SER A 50 -37.74 30.55 26.97
N THR A 51 -37.65 31.86 26.80
CA THR A 51 -36.38 32.58 26.76
C THR A 51 -35.85 32.82 28.17
N SER A 52 -34.74 32.20 28.53
CA SER A 52 -33.97 32.58 29.72
C SER A 52 -32.47 32.35 29.51
N SER A 53 -31.70 33.44 29.56
CA SER A 53 -30.24 33.40 29.62
C SER A 53 -29.81 33.00 31.04
N ALA A 54 -29.02 31.93 31.17
CA ALA A 54 -28.40 31.51 32.41
C ALA A 54 -27.08 30.79 32.11
N ASP A 55 -26.08 30.92 33.00
CA ASP A 55 -24.75 30.36 32.81
C ASP A 55 -24.76 28.84 32.60
N GLN A 56 -23.95 28.37 31.65
CA GLN A 56 -23.60 26.94 31.62
C GLN A 56 -22.52 26.67 32.67
N PRO A 57 -22.79 25.84 33.70
CA PRO A 57 -21.73 25.40 34.59
C PRO A 57 -20.75 24.55 33.79
N LYS A 58 -19.45 24.81 33.95
CA LYS A 58 -18.38 24.01 33.33
C LYS A 58 -18.59 22.53 33.65
N ARG A 59 -19.07 21.75 32.66
CA ARG A 59 -19.11 20.29 32.75
C ARG A 59 -17.69 19.82 33.06
N ARG A 60 -17.50 19.17 34.22
CA ARG A 60 -16.31 18.35 34.46
C ARG A 60 -16.18 17.40 33.27
N ALA A 61 -14.95 17.25 32.75
CA ALA A 61 -14.67 16.20 31.80
C ALA A 61 -15.13 14.88 32.41
N ARG A 62 -16.09 14.22 31.75
CA ARG A 62 -16.23 12.78 31.90
C ARG A 62 -15.14 12.18 31.04
N ASP A 63 -14.46 11.15 31.55
CA ASP A 63 -13.54 10.36 30.74
C ASP A 63 -14.37 9.64 29.66
N ARG A 64 -14.50 10.30 28.51
CA ARG A 64 -15.22 9.79 27.35
C ARG A 64 -14.28 8.86 26.61
N TYR A 65 -14.13 7.64 27.13
CA TYR A 65 -13.40 6.57 26.46
C TYR A 65 -14.01 6.39 25.06
N ASN A 66 -13.26 6.81 24.04
CA ASN A 66 -13.71 6.74 22.67
C ASN A 66 -13.46 5.32 22.15
N TYR A 67 -14.53 4.54 22.11
CA TYR A 67 -14.53 3.17 21.57
C TYR A 67 -14.66 3.13 20.04
N ASN A 68 -14.95 4.26 19.39
CA ASN A 68 -15.01 4.51 17.94
C ASN A 68 -15.56 3.38 17.05
N THR A 69 -16.56 2.65 17.55
CA THR A 69 -17.30 1.61 16.81
C THR A 69 -18.18 2.26 15.75
N SER A 70 -17.99 1.85 14.49
CA SER A 70 -18.52 2.46 13.27
C SER A 70 -18.14 3.94 13.01
N LEU A 71 -18.03 4.30 11.74
CA LEU A 71 -17.92 5.70 11.30
C LEU A 71 -19.28 6.41 11.48
N SER A 72 -19.50 7.04 12.64
CA SER A 72 -20.73 7.82 12.91
C SER A 72 -20.81 9.06 12.02
N PHE A 73 -21.48 8.93 10.87
CA PHE A 73 -21.80 10.06 9.98
C PHE A 73 -22.90 11.00 10.55
N SER A 74 -23.41 10.71 11.75
CA SER A 74 -24.45 11.48 12.45
C SER A 74 -23.91 12.53 13.44
N ASP A 75 -22.65 12.42 13.86
CA ASP A 75 -22.04 13.39 14.76
C ASP A 75 -21.53 14.60 13.97
N ASN A 76 -22.10 15.78 14.24
CA ASN A 76 -21.59 17.03 13.68
C ASN A 76 -20.17 17.29 14.22
N PRO A 77 -19.18 17.64 13.38
CA PRO A 77 -17.86 18.04 13.86
C PRO A 77 -17.97 19.29 14.73
N ASP A 78 -17.09 19.41 15.72
CA ASP A 78 -16.95 20.61 16.57
C ASP A 78 -16.95 21.88 15.70
N PRO A 79 -17.81 22.88 15.94
CA PRO A 79 -17.88 24.08 15.09
C PRO A 79 -16.53 24.83 14.97
N ASP A 80 -15.63 24.71 15.95
CA ASP A 80 -14.29 25.30 15.88
C ASP A 80 -13.34 24.59 14.91
N HIS A 81 -13.72 23.42 14.34
CA HIS A 81 -12.88 22.66 13.40
C HIS A 81 -12.45 23.49 12.18
N VAL A 82 -13.21 24.51 11.80
CA VAL A 82 -12.87 25.44 10.71
C VAL A 82 -11.55 26.16 11.03
N ASN A 83 -11.38 26.59 12.28
CA ASN A 83 -10.25 27.38 12.76
C ASN A 83 -9.00 26.55 13.09
N TRP A 84 -9.11 25.22 13.21
CA TRP A 84 -7.97 24.36 13.54
C TRP A 84 -6.88 24.38 12.47
N ARG A 85 -5.61 24.40 12.90
CA ARG A 85 -4.44 24.35 12.01
C ARG A 85 -4.35 23.00 11.29
N ARG A 86 -3.94 23.01 10.01
CA ARG A 86 -3.45 21.79 9.36
C ARG A 86 -2.00 21.50 9.75
N VAL A 87 -1.70 20.25 10.07
CA VAL A 87 -0.35 19.76 10.35
C VAL A 87 -0.05 18.49 9.54
N THR A 88 1.23 18.15 9.40
CA THR A 88 1.73 16.95 8.72
C THR A 88 2.51 16.06 9.71
N ALA A 89 2.72 14.79 9.39
CA ALA A 89 3.54 13.90 10.22
C ALA A 89 4.98 14.44 10.40
N SER A 90 5.52 15.10 9.38
CA SER A 90 6.84 15.73 9.44
C SER A 90 6.89 17.02 10.27
N GLU A 91 5.76 17.66 10.54
CA GLU A 91 5.68 18.76 11.53
C GLU A 91 5.56 18.26 12.98
N LEU A 92 5.10 17.02 13.16
CA LEU A 92 4.84 16.40 14.46
C LEU A 92 6.01 15.56 15.00
N THR A 93 7.03 15.30 14.18
CA THR A 93 8.19 14.44 14.52
C THR A 93 8.93 14.85 15.80
N SER A 94 8.85 16.12 16.23
CA SER A 94 9.43 16.63 17.47
C SER A 94 8.47 16.70 18.67
N ARG A 95 7.19 16.34 18.49
CA ARG A 95 6.19 16.30 19.57
C ARG A 95 6.27 14.99 20.34
N LYS A 96 6.19 15.08 21.66
CA LYS A 96 6.22 13.92 22.57
C LYS A 96 4.84 13.29 22.83
N GLU A 97 3.78 14.00 22.45
CA GLU A 97 2.38 13.64 22.67
C GLU A 97 1.57 13.92 21.39
N PRO A 98 0.54 13.10 21.08
CA PRO A 98 -0.34 13.31 19.94
C PRO A 98 -1.00 14.71 19.94
N PRO A 99 -1.21 15.32 18.76
CA PRO A 99 -1.80 16.65 18.66
C PRO A 99 -3.31 16.65 18.88
N THR A 100 -3.82 17.75 19.43
CA THR A 100 -5.25 18.08 19.58
C THR A 100 -5.56 19.43 18.95
N ARG A 101 -6.83 19.66 18.57
CA ARG A 101 -7.31 20.82 17.79
C ARG A 101 -6.55 21.05 16.47
N VAL A 102 -6.39 19.97 15.70
CA VAL A 102 -5.70 19.98 14.40
C VAL A 102 -6.49 19.27 13.31
N LYS A 103 -6.13 19.54 12.06
CA LYS A 103 -6.54 18.79 10.86
C LYS A 103 -5.32 18.13 10.22
N MET A 104 -5.46 16.91 9.72
CA MET A 104 -4.41 16.12 9.10
C MET A 104 -4.98 15.42 7.86
N LEU A 105 -4.18 15.24 6.80
CA LEU A 105 -4.57 14.29 5.74
C LEU A 105 -4.54 12.87 6.31
N VAL A 106 -5.26 11.94 5.68
CA VAL A 106 -5.32 10.55 6.17
C VAL A 106 -3.94 9.90 6.16
N ARG A 107 -3.11 10.16 5.12
CA ARG A 107 -1.72 9.70 5.12
C ARG A 107 -0.92 10.25 6.30
N ASP A 108 -1.11 11.53 6.64
CA ASP A 108 -0.34 12.21 7.69
C ASP A 108 -0.73 11.70 9.08
N PHE A 109 -2.02 11.41 9.29
CA PHE A 109 -2.50 10.81 10.53
C PHE A 109 -1.94 9.41 10.75
N ILE A 110 -1.89 8.58 9.70
CA ILE A 110 -1.37 7.21 9.78
C ILE A 110 0.17 7.21 9.91
N ASP A 111 0.87 8.05 9.14
CA ASP A 111 2.33 8.19 9.20
C ASP A 111 2.82 8.67 10.58
N ASP A 112 2.09 9.59 11.23
CA ASP A 112 2.34 9.99 12.62
C ASP A 112 1.97 8.88 13.63
N SER A 113 0.88 8.15 13.39
CA SER A 113 0.46 7.01 14.24
C SER A 113 1.48 5.87 14.26
N LEU A 114 2.16 5.63 13.14
CA LEU A 114 3.13 4.55 12.95
C LEU A 114 4.56 4.97 13.30
N TYR A 115 5.04 6.10 12.74
CA TYR A 115 6.47 6.42 12.67
C TYR A 115 6.92 7.62 13.53
N ASN A 116 6.02 8.25 14.32
CA ASN A 116 6.45 9.32 15.22
C ASN A 116 7.53 8.81 16.23
N PRO A 117 8.70 9.46 16.38
CA PRO A 117 9.79 8.97 17.23
C PRO A 117 9.49 8.88 18.74
N HIS A 118 8.42 9.51 19.22
CA HIS A 118 8.07 9.60 20.64
C HIS A 118 6.79 8.84 21.00
N TYR A 119 5.88 8.70 20.05
CA TYR A 119 4.61 7.99 20.28
C TYR A 119 4.11 7.11 19.14
N GLY A 120 4.81 7.04 18.00
CA GLY A 120 4.45 6.14 16.91
C GLY A 120 4.57 4.68 17.32
N TYR A 121 3.75 3.84 16.72
CA TYR A 121 3.64 2.41 17.01
C TYR A 121 5.00 1.68 16.92
N PHE A 122 5.75 1.90 15.83
CA PHE A 122 7.07 1.29 15.63
C PHE A 122 8.13 1.78 16.63
N SER A 123 7.92 2.95 17.25
CA SER A 123 8.80 3.52 18.26
C SER A 123 8.54 3.00 19.68
N ARG A 124 7.45 2.22 19.89
CA ARG A 124 7.01 1.74 21.22
C ARG A 124 6.79 0.24 21.30
N ASN A 125 6.10 -0.34 20.32
CA ASN A 125 5.48 -1.66 20.44
C ASN A 125 6.11 -2.72 19.54
N ALA A 126 6.83 -2.32 18.49
CA ALA A 126 7.37 -3.25 17.51
C ALA A 126 8.53 -4.09 18.07
N THR A 127 8.45 -5.40 17.88
CA THR A 127 9.54 -6.36 18.06
C THR A 127 9.45 -7.33 16.90
N ILE A 128 10.58 -7.74 16.30
CA ILE A 128 10.56 -8.65 15.14
C ILE A 128 10.87 -10.06 15.63
N PHE A 129 10.17 -11.07 15.09
CA PHE A 129 10.45 -12.47 15.41
C PHE A 129 11.88 -12.82 15.03
N THR A 130 12.56 -13.63 15.85
CA THR A 130 13.89 -14.16 15.53
C THR A 130 13.91 -15.67 15.80
N PRO A 131 13.71 -16.51 14.78
CA PRO A 131 13.87 -17.96 14.88
C PRO A 131 15.36 -18.34 15.03
N PRO A 132 15.71 -19.65 15.15
CA PRO A 132 17.10 -20.07 15.28
C PRO A 132 17.99 -19.50 14.17
N LYS A 133 19.29 -19.35 14.45
CA LYS A 133 20.27 -18.91 13.45
C LYS A 133 20.23 -19.78 12.18
N GLU A 134 20.10 -21.10 12.37
CA GLU A 134 20.10 -22.09 11.29
C GLU A 134 18.71 -22.27 10.61
N GLY A 135 17.68 -21.52 11.03
CA GLY A 135 16.30 -21.69 10.57
C GLY A 135 15.54 -22.81 11.31
N PHE A 136 14.61 -23.46 10.61
CA PHE A 136 13.83 -24.61 11.10
C PHE A 136 14.18 -25.88 10.30
N ASP A 137 14.11 -27.05 10.94
CA ASP A 137 14.17 -28.35 10.25
C ASP A 137 12.79 -28.71 9.71
N PHE A 138 12.47 -28.26 8.50
CA PHE A 138 11.13 -28.38 7.91
C PHE A 138 10.66 -29.83 7.78
N ALA A 139 11.55 -30.76 7.45
CA ALA A 139 11.25 -32.19 7.33
C ALA A 139 10.91 -32.87 8.68
N SER A 140 11.23 -32.23 9.81
CA SER A 140 10.85 -32.74 11.13
C SER A 140 9.38 -32.51 11.50
N PHE A 141 8.70 -31.56 10.85
CA PHE A 141 7.28 -31.30 11.06
C PHE A 141 6.43 -32.21 10.19
N LYS A 142 5.42 -32.85 10.79
CA LYS A 142 4.51 -33.77 10.10
C LYS A 142 3.73 -33.10 8.98
N ASP A 143 3.28 -31.87 9.18
CA ASP A 143 2.40 -31.12 8.29
C ASP A 143 2.45 -29.61 8.60
N THR A 144 1.77 -28.80 7.78
CA THR A 144 1.72 -27.34 7.93
C THR A 144 1.15 -26.88 9.28
N ALA A 145 0.23 -27.65 9.91
CA ALA A 145 -0.34 -27.29 11.21
C ALA A 145 0.67 -27.52 12.35
N ALA A 146 1.43 -28.62 12.31
CA ALA A 146 2.51 -28.88 13.26
C ALA A 146 3.62 -27.82 13.20
N PHE A 147 3.93 -27.29 12.01
CA PHE A 147 4.86 -26.15 11.88
C PHE A 147 4.28 -24.87 12.52
N GLN A 148 3.01 -24.54 12.26
CA GLN A 148 2.36 -23.36 12.84
C GLN A 148 2.25 -23.45 14.37
N GLU A 149 1.97 -24.63 14.92
CA GLU A 149 1.97 -24.88 16.37
C GLU A 149 3.37 -24.65 16.99
N ALA A 150 4.43 -25.11 16.34
CA ALA A 150 5.81 -24.89 16.81
C ALA A 150 6.25 -23.42 16.72
N VAL A 151 5.80 -22.67 15.70
CA VAL A 151 5.99 -21.20 15.63
C VAL A 151 5.24 -20.50 16.77
N ALA A 152 4.03 -20.96 17.12
CA ALA A 152 3.24 -20.42 18.22
C ALA A 152 3.83 -20.74 19.61
N GLU A 153 4.23 -21.98 19.90
CA GLU A 153 4.92 -22.33 21.16
C GLU A 153 6.18 -21.46 21.32
N ARG A 154 6.94 -21.28 20.24
CA ARG A 154 8.12 -20.41 20.25
C ARG A 154 7.78 -18.96 20.54
N TYR A 155 6.71 -18.40 19.96
CA TYR A 155 6.24 -17.05 20.28
C TYR A 155 6.00 -16.92 21.79
N GLU A 156 5.17 -17.79 22.35
CA GLU A 156 4.76 -17.70 23.76
C GLU A 156 5.95 -17.84 24.72
N LYS A 157 6.90 -18.72 24.38
CA LYS A 157 8.10 -19.02 25.17
C LYS A 157 9.18 -17.95 25.11
N GLU A 158 9.37 -17.32 23.95
CA GLU A 158 10.47 -16.38 23.68
C GLU A 158 10.07 -14.92 23.92
N TYR A 159 8.77 -14.59 23.82
CA TYR A 159 8.24 -13.23 23.98
C TYR A 159 7.23 -13.07 25.12
N GLY A 160 6.65 -14.17 25.63
CA GLY A 160 5.87 -14.20 26.87
C GLY A 160 4.43 -13.68 26.77
N LEU A 161 3.65 -14.01 27.80
CA LEU A 161 2.39 -13.35 28.11
C LEU A 161 2.65 -12.23 29.12
N GLU A 162 2.77 -10.98 28.63
CA GLU A 162 2.79 -9.77 29.46
C GLU A 162 1.56 -9.78 30.42
N PRO A 163 1.73 -9.59 31.74
CA PRO A 163 0.62 -9.70 32.69
C PRO A 163 -0.55 -8.75 32.37
N THR A 164 -1.77 -9.29 32.37
CA THR A 164 -3.03 -8.54 32.19
C THR A 164 -3.41 -7.65 33.38
N THR A 165 -2.54 -7.48 34.37
CA THR A 165 -2.79 -6.79 35.65
C THR A 165 -1.98 -5.50 35.79
N GLY A 166 -2.56 -4.37 35.36
CA GLY A 166 -1.98 -3.04 35.55
C GLY A 166 -2.69 -1.97 34.71
N GLN A 167 -2.29 -0.69 34.82
CA GLN A 167 -2.85 0.38 33.98
C GLN A 167 -2.48 0.25 32.48
N THR A 168 -1.45 -0.54 32.18
CA THR A 168 -1.06 -0.98 30.82
C THR A 168 -1.27 -2.48 30.60
N GLY A 169 -1.88 -3.18 31.57
CA GLY A 169 -1.99 -4.64 31.57
C GLY A 169 -2.83 -5.13 30.39
N GLY A 170 -2.30 -6.07 29.62
CA GLY A 170 -2.97 -6.71 28.50
C GLY A 170 -2.62 -6.18 27.11
N LEU A 171 -2.07 -4.96 26.97
CA LEU A 171 -1.50 -4.49 25.71
C LEU A 171 -0.14 -5.19 25.48
N GLY A 172 -0.17 -6.29 24.73
CA GLY A 172 1.00 -7.12 24.49
C GLY A 172 1.92 -6.55 23.41
N ARG A 173 3.21 -6.91 23.43
CA ARG A 173 4.10 -6.71 22.28
C ARG A 173 3.62 -7.58 21.12
N GLN A 174 3.35 -6.94 19.97
CA GLN A 174 3.13 -7.64 18.71
C GLN A 174 4.48 -7.98 18.12
N VAL A 175 4.69 -9.26 17.80
CA VAL A 175 5.93 -9.77 17.23
C VAL A 175 5.69 -10.18 15.78
N TRP A 176 6.48 -9.61 14.88
CA TRP A 176 6.28 -9.69 13.43
C TRP A 176 6.92 -10.93 12.83
N HIS A 177 6.14 -11.73 12.08
CA HIS A 177 6.60 -12.92 11.36
C HIS A 177 6.68 -12.67 9.85
N THR A 178 7.87 -12.32 9.37
CA THR A 178 8.12 -12.17 7.93
C THR A 178 8.49 -13.53 7.30
N PRO A 179 8.27 -13.76 5.99
CA PRO A 179 8.79 -14.92 5.27
C PRO A 179 10.32 -15.07 5.36
N THR A 180 11.04 -13.94 5.41
CA THR A 180 12.51 -13.90 5.58
C THR A 180 12.98 -14.22 6.99
N GLU A 181 12.07 -14.27 7.97
CA GLU A 181 12.31 -14.85 9.27
C GLU A 181 11.87 -16.33 9.31
N LEU A 182 10.64 -16.66 8.89
CA LEU A 182 10.09 -18.02 9.01
C LEU A 182 10.80 -19.06 8.14
N PHE A 183 11.19 -18.72 6.91
CA PHE A 183 11.64 -19.68 5.88
C PHE A 183 13.15 -19.61 5.61
N LYS A 184 13.96 -19.36 6.65
CA LYS A 184 15.41 -19.28 6.52
C LYS A 184 16.07 -20.64 6.25
N PRO A 185 17.21 -20.65 5.53
CA PRO A 185 17.74 -19.56 4.69
C PRO A 185 17.06 -19.50 3.31
N TYR A 186 16.15 -20.42 3.02
CA TYR A 186 15.70 -20.79 1.68
C TYR A 186 14.94 -19.69 0.96
N TYR A 187 14.00 -18.99 1.61
CA TYR A 187 13.23 -17.92 0.95
C TYR A 187 14.11 -16.73 0.53
N ALA A 188 15.14 -16.39 1.32
CA ALA A 188 16.13 -15.39 0.94
C ALA A 188 16.93 -15.81 -0.30
N ARG A 189 17.35 -17.08 -0.37
CA ARG A 189 18.05 -17.64 -1.54
C ARG A 189 17.16 -17.67 -2.79
N THR A 190 15.87 -17.97 -2.64
CA THR A 190 14.86 -17.92 -3.72
C THR A 190 14.67 -16.51 -4.30
N LEU A 191 14.56 -15.48 -3.45
CA LEU A 191 14.52 -14.07 -3.88
C LEU A 191 15.84 -13.67 -4.59
N LEU A 192 16.98 -14.07 -4.01
CA LEU A 192 18.29 -13.84 -4.58
C LEU A 192 18.49 -14.55 -5.94
N MET A 193 17.88 -15.72 -6.18
CA MET A 193 17.96 -16.42 -7.47
C MET A 193 17.39 -15.60 -8.61
N ALA A 194 16.23 -14.97 -8.44
CA ALA A 194 15.65 -14.09 -9.46
C ALA A 194 16.58 -12.90 -9.74
N ILE A 195 17.16 -12.29 -8.70
CA ILE A 195 18.14 -11.21 -8.80
C ILE A 195 19.40 -11.69 -9.56
N LEU A 196 19.95 -12.85 -9.20
CA LEU A 196 21.16 -13.42 -9.81
C LEU A 196 20.95 -13.81 -11.28
N GLN A 197 19.81 -14.39 -11.65
CA GLN A 197 19.48 -14.65 -13.06
C GLN A 197 19.43 -13.34 -13.87
N SER A 198 18.77 -12.32 -13.32
CA SER A 198 18.68 -10.98 -13.93
C SER A 198 20.06 -10.31 -14.07
N TYR A 199 20.89 -10.37 -13.02
CA TYR A 199 22.26 -9.86 -13.00
C TYR A 199 23.19 -10.59 -13.97
N LYS A 200 23.19 -11.93 -13.96
CA LYS A 200 24.03 -12.77 -14.84
C LYS A 200 23.72 -12.56 -16.32
N LEU A 201 22.47 -12.28 -16.67
CA LEU A 201 22.04 -12.04 -18.05
C LEU A 201 22.36 -10.62 -18.57
N ASN A 202 22.48 -9.62 -17.70
CA ASN A 202 22.49 -8.20 -18.10
C ASN A 202 23.74 -7.41 -17.69
N HIS A 203 24.48 -7.84 -16.66
CA HIS A 203 25.45 -7.01 -15.95
C HIS A 203 26.78 -7.73 -15.65
N PHE A 204 26.74 -9.02 -15.31
CA PHE A 204 27.94 -9.85 -15.13
C PHE A 204 28.65 -10.12 -16.49
N PRO A 205 29.99 -10.21 -16.53
CA PRO A 205 30.97 -9.96 -15.48
C PRO A 205 31.47 -8.51 -15.45
N HIS A 206 30.78 -7.56 -16.09
CA HIS A 206 31.29 -6.21 -16.29
C HIS A 206 31.00 -5.28 -15.11
N GLU A 207 29.77 -5.28 -14.60
CA GLU A 207 29.32 -4.44 -13.48
C GLU A 207 29.27 -5.25 -12.16
N PRO A 208 29.39 -4.60 -10.98
CA PRO A 208 29.23 -5.26 -9.68
C PRO A 208 27.76 -5.56 -9.34
N LEU A 209 27.49 -6.56 -8.49
CA LEU A 209 26.16 -6.76 -7.92
C LEU A 209 25.92 -5.75 -6.80
N ILE A 210 25.01 -4.79 -7.00
CA ILE A 210 24.64 -3.81 -5.97
C ILE A 210 23.22 -4.06 -5.51
N LEU A 211 23.07 -4.35 -4.22
CA LEU A 211 21.79 -4.59 -3.55
C LEU A 211 21.49 -3.45 -2.57
N TYR A 212 20.28 -2.91 -2.67
CA TYR A 212 19.68 -2.00 -1.69
C TYR A 212 18.48 -2.71 -1.05
N GLU A 213 18.50 -2.90 0.25
CA GLU A 213 17.38 -3.43 1.05
C GLU A 213 16.76 -2.26 1.83
N VAL A 214 15.48 -1.97 1.59
CA VAL A 214 14.73 -0.97 2.36
C VAL A 214 13.94 -1.67 3.46
N GLY A 215 14.09 -1.23 4.71
CA GLY A 215 13.35 -1.82 5.83
C GLY A 215 13.77 -3.25 6.18
N ALA A 216 15.08 -3.51 6.24
CA ALA A 216 15.68 -4.85 6.40
C ALA A 216 15.29 -5.65 7.67
N GLY A 217 14.52 -5.08 8.59
CA GLY A 217 14.14 -5.71 9.85
C GLY A 217 15.37 -6.12 10.67
N ASN A 218 15.52 -7.41 10.97
CA ASN A 218 16.72 -7.94 11.64
C ASN A 218 17.95 -8.05 10.74
N GLY A 219 17.84 -7.79 9.43
CA GLY A 219 18.89 -8.03 8.42
C GLY A 219 19.04 -9.52 8.05
N SER A 220 17.95 -10.29 8.05
CA SER A 220 18.02 -11.73 7.73
C SER A 220 18.22 -11.99 6.23
N PHE A 221 17.49 -11.30 5.35
CA PHE A 221 17.69 -11.42 3.91
C PHE A 221 19.11 -11.01 3.48
N MET A 222 19.69 -9.96 4.09
CA MET A 222 21.11 -9.62 3.97
C MET A 222 22.05 -10.79 4.31
N VAL A 223 21.95 -11.36 5.52
CA VAL A 223 22.87 -12.42 5.98
C VAL A 223 22.76 -13.65 5.10
N ASP A 224 21.54 -14.11 4.82
CA ASP A 224 21.32 -15.36 4.10
C ASP A 224 21.73 -15.22 2.62
N SER A 225 21.49 -14.04 2.02
CA SER A 225 21.95 -13.72 0.66
C SER A 225 23.48 -13.62 0.56
N LEU A 226 24.14 -12.92 1.49
CA LEU A 226 25.60 -12.74 1.45
C LEU A 226 26.34 -14.05 1.79
N THR A 227 25.79 -14.87 2.68
CA THR A 227 26.27 -16.23 2.96
C THR A 227 26.23 -17.08 1.70
N TYR A 228 25.06 -17.18 1.07
CA TYR A 228 24.89 -17.98 -0.15
C TYR A 228 25.71 -17.46 -1.34
N LEU A 229 25.85 -16.14 -1.50
CA LEU A 229 26.76 -15.56 -2.49
C LEU A 229 28.22 -15.93 -2.23
N ARG A 230 28.69 -15.86 -0.98
CA ARG A 230 30.07 -16.18 -0.60
C ARG A 230 30.42 -17.64 -0.90
N ASP A 231 29.47 -18.53 -0.61
CA ASP A 231 29.70 -19.97 -0.64
C ASP A 231 29.53 -20.56 -2.06
N GLU A 232 28.49 -20.15 -2.81
CA GLU A 232 28.19 -20.72 -4.15
C GLU A 232 28.66 -19.84 -5.33
N TYR A 233 28.87 -18.53 -5.13
CA TYR A 233 29.25 -17.58 -6.20
C TYR A 233 30.36 -16.61 -5.76
N PRO A 234 31.53 -17.12 -5.30
CA PRO A 234 32.60 -16.30 -4.73
C PRO A 234 33.11 -15.20 -5.67
N GLU A 235 33.09 -15.43 -6.99
CA GLU A 235 33.45 -14.45 -8.01
C GLU A 235 32.48 -13.27 -8.08
N ILE A 236 31.18 -13.50 -7.83
CA ILE A 236 30.17 -12.43 -7.69
C ILE A 236 30.32 -11.77 -6.32
N TYR A 237 30.36 -12.56 -5.24
CA TYR A 237 30.49 -12.08 -3.87
C TYR A 237 31.67 -11.13 -3.67
N SER A 238 32.82 -11.43 -4.29
CA SER A 238 34.03 -10.58 -4.24
C SER A 238 33.77 -9.12 -4.64
N ARG A 239 32.76 -8.89 -5.49
CA ARG A 239 32.37 -7.59 -6.06
C ARG A 239 31.00 -7.10 -5.60
N THR A 240 30.27 -7.88 -4.80
CA THR A 240 28.96 -7.48 -4.26
C THR A 240 29.10 -6.28 -3.33
N LYS A 241 28.14 -5.35 -3.40
CA LYS A 241 27.93 -4.29 -2.41
C LYS A 241 26.50 -4.39 -1.89
N TYR A 242 26.34 -4.47 -0.57
CA TYR A 242 25.05 -4.53 0.09
C TYR A 242 24.79 -3.22 0.83
N ARG A 243 23.57 -2.71 0.77
CA ARG A 243 23.19 -1.45 1.39
C ARG A 243 21.83 -1.60 2.06
N ILE A 244 21.75 -1.33 3.36
CA ILE A 244 20.47 -1.27 4.06
C ILE A 244 20.07 0.19 4.21
N ILE A 245 18.81 0.52 3.91
CA ILE A 245 18.20 1.82 4.20
C ILE A 245 17.15 1.59 5.29
N GLU A 246 17.45 2.11 6.49
CA GLU A 246 16.70 1.83 7.72
C GLU A 246 16.37 3.13 8.46
N ILE A 247 15.11 3.33 8.82
CA ILE A 247 14.67 4.52 9.56
C ILE A 247 14.94 4.39 11.06
N SER A 248 14.81 3.18 11.62
CA SER A 248 15.00 2.90 13.05
C SER A 248 16.49 2.85 13.41
N SER A 249 16.94 3.79 14.24
CA SER A 249 18.32 3.81 14.74
C SER A 249 18.68 2.58 15.58
N ALA A 250 17.69 1.94 16.21
CA ALA A 250 17.85 0.69 16.96
C ALA A 250 18.09 -0.50 16.01
N LEU A 251 17.23 -0.68 14.99
CA LEU A 251 17.41 -1.72 13.98
C LEU A 251 18.72 -1.50 13.21
N ALA A 252 19.02 -0.27 12.80
CA ALA A 252 20.26 0.06 12.10
C ALA A 252 21.52 -0.21 12.96
N LYS A 253 21.44 -0.16 14.28
CA LYS A 253 22.53 -0.58 15.17
C LYS A 253 22.66 -2.11 15.21
N GLY A 254 21.53 -2.83 15.30
CA GLY A 254 21.47 -4.29 15.26
C GLY A 254 21.99 -4.87 13.94
N GLN A 255 21.52 -4.34 12.82
CA GLN A 255 21.92 -4.72 11.45
C GLN A 255 23.43 -4.59 11.23
N ARG A 256 24.05 -3.47 11.66
CA ARG A 256 25.52 -3.31 11.63
C ARG A 256 26.23 -4.35 12.48
N ALA A 257 25.82 -4.52 13.74
CA ALA A 257 26.43 -5.49 14.64
C ALA A 257 26.30 -6.94 14.12
N ARG A 258 25.19 -7.26 13.44
CA ARG A 258 24.98 -8.55 12.79
C ARG A 258 25.86 -8.71 11.54
N ALA A 259 25.98 -7.70 10.68
CA ALA A 259 26.87 -7.72 9.52
C ALA A 259 28.34 -7.99 9.94
N GLU A 260 28.84 -7.29 10.97
CA GLU A 260 30.19 -7.51 11.50
C GLU A 260 30.33 -8.93 12.09
N LYS A 261 29.38 -9.37 12.93
CA LYS A 261 29.41 -10.69 13.57
C LYS A 261 29.42 -11.85 12.57
N GLU A 262 28.72 -11.71 11.44
CA GLU A 262 28.62 -12.73 10.40
C GLU A 262 29.72 -12.60 9.31
N GLY A 263 30.67 -11.66 9.47
CA GLY A 263 31.83 -11.52 8.59
C GLY A 263 31.59 -10.72 7.31
N PHE A 264 30.57 -9.87 7.28
CA PHE A 264 30.14 -9.08 6.11
C PHE A 264 30.37 -7.56 6.24
N GLY A 265 31.12 -7.11 7.26
CA GLY A 265 31.38 -5.67 7.51
C GLY A 265 32.01 -4.92 6.33
N ASP A 266 32.80 -5.58 5.48
CA ASP A 266 33.38 -5.00 4.27
C ASP A 266 32.39 -4.90 3.09
N LYS A 267 31.26 -5.63 3.15
CA LYS A 267 30.21 -5.65 2.11
C LYS A 267 29.02 -4.76 2.40
N VAL A 268 28.75 -4.42 3.66
CA VAL A 268 27.47 -3.86 4.11
C VAL A 268 27.57 -2.39 4.54
N GLU A 269 26.91 -1.50 3.81
CA GLU A 269 26.69 -0.10 4.20
C GLU A 269 25.27 0.06 4.81
N VAL A 270 25.15 0.16 6.14
CA VAL A 270 23.84 0.44 6.79
C VAL A 270 23.63 1.95 6.89
N ILE A 271 22.75 2.47 6.04
CA ILE A 271 22.33 3.86 5.94
C ILE A 271 21.14 4.05 6.88
N ASN A 272 21.37 4.66 8.05
CA ASN A 272 20.26 4.99 8.95
C ASN A 272 19.61 6.31 8.48
N SER A 273 18.57 6.21 7.65
CA SER A 273 17.87 7.34 7.08
C SER A 273 16.46 6.94 6.65
N ASP A 274 15.54 7.90 6.69
CA ASP A 274 14.22 7.81 6.06
C ASP A 274 14.40 7.81 4.53
N ILE A 275 13.89 6.78 3.83
CA ILE A 275 13.98 6.64 2.37
C ILE A 275 13.39 7.84 1.61
N PHE A 276 12.38 8.51 2.17
CA PHE A 276 11.77 9.71 1.58
C PHE A 276 12.67 10.96 1.71
N LYS A 277 13.69 10.92 2.57
CA LYS A 277 14.64 12.00 2.85
C LYS A 277 16.07 11.71 2.37
N TRP A 278 16.45 10.44 2.24
CA TRP A 278 17.78 10.02 1.78
C TRP A 278 18.09 10.55 0.36
N GLU A 279 19.25 11.17 0.17
CA GLU A 279 19.64 11.88 -1.07
C GLU A 279 20.43 11.02 -2.09
N GLY A 280 20.49 9.71 -1.85
CA GLY A 280 21.41 8.80 -2.54
C GLY A 280 22.75 8.66 -1.80
N SER A 281 23.67 7.87 -2.35
CA SER A 281 25.00 7.69 -1.75
C SER A 281 25.87 8.92 -2.02
N SER A 282 25.96 9.82 -1.03
CA SER A 282 26.71 11.08 -1.06
C SER A 282 28.03 11.04 -0.26
N ASN A 283 28.38 9.88 0.30
CA ASN A 283 29.58 9.70 1.13
C ASN A 283 30.86 9.52 0.28
N GLY A 284 31.75 10.52 0.34
CA GLY A 284 33.21 10.39 0.31
C GLY A 284 33.88 9.53 -0.79
N ASN A 285 34.69 10.17 -1.64
CA ASN A 285 35.64 9.57 -2.59
C ASN A 285 35.05 8.75 -3.76
N GLY A 286 33.82 8.25 -3.66
CA GLY A 286 33.12 7.60 -4.78
C GLY A 286 32.29 8.58 -5.61
N LYS A 287 32.66 8.84 -6.87
CA LYS A 287 31.71 9.33 -7.88
C LYS A 287 30.78 8.19 -8.30
N GLY A 288 29.86 7.81 -7.43
CA GLY A 288 28.79 6.86 -7.75
C GLY A 288 27.99 7.38 -8.94
N ASN A 289 27.95 6.62 -10.03
CA ASN A 289 27.10 6.97 -11.17
C ASN A 289 25.64 6.77 -10.75
N ARG A 290 24.80 7.81 -10.81
CA ARG A 290 23.35 7.65 -10.50
C ARG A 290 22.66 6.64 -11.43
N ASN A 291 23.23 6.42 -12.62
CA ASN A 291 22.78 5.39 -13.57
C ASN A 291 23.54 4.04 -13.40
N GLU A 292 24.28 3.81 -12.32
CA GLU A 292 24.86 2.49 -12.00
C GLU A 292 23.71 1.47 -11.79
N ALA A 293 23.85 0.28 -12.38
CA ALA A 293 22.83 -0.75 -12.26
C ALA A 293 22.78 -1.30 -10.83
N CYS A 294 21.59 -1.34 -10.23
CA CYS A 294 21.38 -1.88 -8.90
C CYS A 294 20.02 -2.56 -8.78
N PHE A 295 19.87 -3.37 -7.74
CA PHE A 295 18.59 -3.94 -7.33
C PHE A 295 18.14 -3.24 -6.05
N VAL A 296 16.89 -2.79 -6.02
CA VAL A 296 16.22 -2.32 -4.81
C VAL A 296 15.22 -3.39 -4.41
N VAL A 297 15.27 -3.83 -3.16
CA VAL A 297 14.45 -4.88 -2.58
C VAL A 297 13.67 -4.30 -1.40
N ALA A 298 12.37 -4.52 -1.38
CA ALA A 298 11.46 -4.13 -0.31
C ALA A 298 10.53 -5.32 -0.01
N LEU A 299 10.58 -5.84 1.21
CA LEU A 299 9.88 -7.05 1.63
C LEU A 299 9.05 -6.69 2.88
N GLU A 300 7.73 -6.67 2.76
CA GLU A 300 6.80 -6.19 3.82
C GLU A 300 7.14 -4.73 4.22
N VAL A 301 6.89 -3.82 3.29
CA VAL A 301 7.24 -2.38 3.37
C VAL A 301 6.16 -1.50 2.74
N PHE A 302 5.48 -1.98 1.71
CA PHE A 302 4.45 -1.23 0.99
C PHE A 302 3.11 -1.27 1.73
N ASP A 303 2.86 -2.33 2.51
CA ASP A 303 1.74 -2.40 3.45
C ASP A 303 1.79 -1.30 4.52
N ASN A 304 2.95 -0.99 5.09
CA ASN A 304 3.09 0.06 6.10
C ASN A 304 3.12 1.49 5.50
N PHE A 305 3.14 1.65 4.16
CA PHE A 305 3.14 2.97 3.53
C PHE A 305 1.76 3.64 3.56
N ALA A 306 1.61 4.62 4.46
CA ALA A 306 0.37 5.37 4.66
C ALA A 306 -0.32 5.87 3.35
N HIS A 307 -1.54 5.39 3.13
CA HIS A 307 -2.44 5.84 2.06
C HIS A 307 -3.23 7.08 2.47
N ASP A 308 -3.57 7.94 1.49
CA ASP A 308 -4.66 8.90 1.64
C ASP A 308 -6.00 8.26 1.29
N MET A 309 -7.10 8.75 1.88
CA MET A 309 -8.45 8.30 1.55
C MET A 309 -9.17 9.38 0.73
N ILE A 310 -9.77 8.97 -0.39
CA ILE A 310 -10.65 9.82 -1.21
C ILE A 310 -12.05 9.21 -1.32
N ARG A 311 -13.04 10.05 -1.63
CA ARG A 311 -14.40 9.62 -2.01
C ARG A 311 -14.90 10.47 -3.17
N TYR A 312 -15.83 9.94 -3.96
CA TYR A 312 -16.39 10.61 -5.14
C TYR A 312 -17.84 11.01 -4.87
N ASP A 313 -18.22 12.26 -5.15
CA ASP A 313 -19.63 12.67 -5.15
C ASP A 313 -20.43 11.83 -6.15
N LEU A 314 -21.53 11.23 -5.70
CA LEU A 314 -22.27 10.26 -6.51
C LEU A 314 -23.07 10.87 -7.65
N SER A 315 -23.25 12.19 -7.71
CA SER A 315 -23.93 12.83 -8.84
C SER A 315 -22.94 13.20 -9.97
N THR A 316 -21.84 13.87 -9.61
CA THR A 316 -20.86 14.49 -10.50
C THR A 316 -19.63 13.64 -10.78
N LEU A 317 -19.32 12.64 -9.94
CA LEU A 317 -18.01 11.96 -9.89
C LEU A 317 -16.83 12.89 -9.55
N THR A 318 -17.09 14.04 -8.90
CA THR A 318 -16.05 14.91 -8.36
C THR A 318 -15.37 14.24 -7.17
N PRO A 319 -14.04 14.08 -7.17
CA PRO A 319 -13.31 13.48 -6.04
C PRO A 319 -13.02 14.52 -4.93
N PHE A 320 -13.16 14.07 -3.69
CA PHE A 320 -12.87 14.80 -2.45
C PHE A 320 -11.79 14.06 -1.66
N GLN A 321 -10.86 14.78 -1.04
CA GLN A 321 -9.89 14.21 -0.11
C GLN A 321 -10.48 14.19 1.31
N ALA A 322 -10.20 13.13 2.06
CA ALA A 322 -10.56 13.05 3.46
C ALA A 322 -9.50 13.68 4.36
N VAL A 323 -9.96 14.28 5.47
CA VAL A 323 -9.15 14.94 6.48
C VAL A 323 -9.57 14.43 7.85
N VAL A 324 -8.62 13.93 8.63
CA VAL A 324 -8.84 13.62 10.04
C VAL A 324 -8.79 14.94 10.81
N ALA A 325 -9.86 15.25 11.54
CA ALA A 325 -9.93 16.38 12.46
C ALA A 325 -9.95 15.85 13.90
N ILE A 326 -8.99 16.31 14.70
CA ILE A 326 -8.78 15.90 16.09
C ILE A 326 -9.20 17.07 17.00
N ASP A 327 -10.17 16.85 17.88
CA ASP A 327 -10.78 17.91 18.68
C ASP A 327 -9.94 18.33 19.92
N GLY A 328 -10.54 19.07 20.86
CA GLY A 328 -9.92 19.42 22.14
C GLY A 328 -9.91 18.30 23.19
N SER A 329 -10.67 17.22 22.97
CA SER A 329 -10.75 16.01 23.79
C SER A 329 -9.73 14.94 23.37
N GLY A 330 -9.35 14.95 22.08
CA GLY A 330 -8.68 13.84 21.41
C GLY A 330 -9.64 12.91 20.64
N ASP A 331 -10.91 13.30 20.49
CA ASP A 331 -11.90 12.62 19.65
C ASP A 331 -11.61 12.90 18.16
N PHE A 332 -11.81 11.87 17.33
CA PHE A 332 -11.54 11.90 15.89
C PHE A 332 -12.82 12.06 15.07
N SER A 333 -12.77 12.87 14.02
CA SER A 333 -13.83 12.99 13.01
C SER A 333 -13.25 13.08 11.59
N LEU A 334 -14.04 12.72 10.58
CA LEU A 334 -13.64 12.82 9.17
C LEU A 334 -14.38 13.97 8.48
N LEU A 335 -13.60 14.89 7.92
CA LEU A 335 -14.06 15.95 7.04
C LEU A 335 -13.73 15.57 5.58
N TYR A 336 -14.53 16.06 4.64
CA TYR A 336 -14.31 15.87 3.20
C TYR A 336 -14.22 17.23 2.51
N GLU A 337 -13.16 17.44 1.73
CA GLU A 337 -12.88 18.71 1.07
C GLU A 337 -12.47 18.52 -0.40
N PRO A 338 -12.66 19.52 -1.28
CA PRO A 338 -12.18 19.47 -2.65
C PRO A 338 -10.67 19.22 -2.69
N ILE A 339 -10.19 18.40 -3.65
CA ILE A 339 -8.79 17.98 -3.65
C ILE A 339 -7.85 19.16 -3.91
N THR A 340 -7.13 19.56 -2.87
CA THR A 340 -6.09 20.61 -2.87
C THR A 340 -4.68 20.04 -2.86
N ASP A 341 -4.49 18.83 -2.33
CA ASP A 341 -3.15 18.27 -2.10
C ASP A 341 -2.42 17.90 -3.42
N PRO A 342 -1.15 18.29 -3.60
CA PRO A 342 -0.41 18.03 -4.83
C PRO A 342 -0.04 16.56 -5.04
N LEU A 343 0.13 15.75 -4.00
CA LEU A 343 0.46 14.32 -4.13
C LEU A 343 -0.79 13.52 -4.51
N ILE A 344 -1.93 13.74 -3.86
CA ILE A 344 -3.23 13.18 -4.26
C ILE A 344 -3.56 13.53 -5.72
N ARG A 345 -3.29 14.78 -6.14
CA ARG A 345 -3.43 15.20 -7.55
C ARG A 345 -2.51 14.42 -8.51
N ARG A 346 -1.26 14.12 -8.12
CA ARG A 346 -0.37 13.25 -8.92
C ARG A 346 -0.90 11.83 -9.03
N VAL A 347 -1.35 11.21 -7.93
CA VAL A 347 -1.94 9.86 -7.94
C VAL A 347 -3.13 9.76 -8.91
N LEU A 348 -4.04 10.74 -8.86
CA LEU A 348 -5.18 10.80 -9.77
C LEU A 348 -4.77 11.07 -11.23
N ALA A 349 -3.67 11.80 -11.48
CA ALA A 349 -3.13 11.98 -12.82
C ALA A 349 -2.49 10.69 -13.37
N TYR A 350 -1.73 9.94 -12.56
CA TYR A 350 -1.20 8.62 -12.95
C TYR A 350 -2.33 7.64 -13.31
N ARG A 351 -3.39 7.56 -12.47
CA ARG A 351 -4.57 6.71 -12.75
C ARG A 351 -5.25 7.05 -14.09
N ARG A 352 -5.19 8.30 -14.56
CA ARG A 352 -5.73 8.74 -15.87
C ARG A 352 -4.84 8.41 -17.06
N LEU A 353 -3.55 8.15 -16.84
CA LEU A 353 -2.58 7.77 -17.89
C LEU A 353 -2.53 6.25 -18.13
N ILE A 354 -3.00 5.46 -17.17
CA ILE A 354 -3.09 4.00 -17.22
C ILE A 354 -4.46 3.60 -17.78
N PRO A 355 -4.60 2.49 -18.54
CA PRO A 355 -5.89 2.02 -19.03
C PRO A 355 -6.96 1.89 -17.92
N PRO A 356 -8.26 2.14 -18.23
CA PRO A 356 -9.35 1.96 -17.27
C PRO A 356 -9.42 0.53 -16.72
N SER A 357 -9.42 0.42 -15.39
CA SER A 357 -9.49 -0.84 -14.64
C SER A 357 -10.21 -0.63 -13.30
N PRO A 358 -10.49 -1.70 -12.53
CA PRO A 358 -10.97 -1.60 -11.15
C PRO A 358 -10.00 -0.87 -10.19
N SER A 359 -8.74 -0.66 -10.57
CA SER A 359 -7.74 0.08 -9.77
C SER A 359 -7.64 1.57 -10.12
N THR A 360 -8.00 1.96 -11.35
CA THR A 360 -7.87 3.33 -11.86
C THR A 360 -9.20 4.10 -11.88
N SER A 361 -10.33 3.40 -11.98
CA SER A 361 -11.69 3.97 -11.94
C SER A 361 -12.12 4.32 -10.50
N PRO A 362 -13.15 5.17 -10.28
CA PRO A 362 -13.82 5.29 -8.97
C PRO A 362 -14.38 3.93 -8.48
N PRO A 363 -14.52 3.69 -7.16
CA PRO A 363 -15.01 2.43 -6.59
C PRO A 363 -16.55 2.32 -6.69
N LEU A 364 -17.07 2.27 -7.91
CA LEU A 364 -18.51 2.24 -8.21
C LEU A 364 -18.81 1.14 -9.22
N SER A 365 -20.06 0.66 -9.23
CA SER A 365 -20.50 -0.31 -10.23
C SER A 365 -20.42 0.28 -11.64
N PRO A 366 -20.14 -0.52 -12.69
CA PRO A 366 -20.05 -0.02 -14.07
C PRO A 366 -21.31 0.76 -14.52
N ALA A 367 -22.49 0.35 -14.04
CA ALA A 367 -23.74 1.04 -14.32
C ALA A 367 -23.75 2.49 -13.78
N LEU A 368 -23.24 2.71 -12.56
CA LEU A 368 -23.11 4.06 -11.98
C LEU A 368 -21.95 4.85 -12.60
N LEU A 369 -20.84 4.20 -12.96
CA LEU A 369 -19.73 4.87 -13.66
C LEU A 369 -20.17 5.45 -15.01
N TYR A 370 -20.84 4.65 -15.84
CA TYR A 370 -21.14 5.03 -17.22
C TYR A 370 -22.50 5.74 -17.42
N SER A 371 -23.44 5.67 -16.48
CA SER A 371 -24.77 6.31 -16.64
C SER A 371 -25.01 7.47 -15.64
N PRO A 372 -24.96 8.74 -16.11
CA PRO A 372 -25.37 9.90 -15.31
C PRO A 372 -26.83 9.84 -14.86
N PHE A 373 -27.71 9.19 -15.64
CA PHE A 373 -29.11 9.00 -15.27
C PHE A 373 -29.26 8.06 -14.06
N LEU A 374 -28.56 6.92 -14.06
CA LEU A 374 -28.60 6.00 -12.92
C LEU A 374 -27.97 6.61 -11.66
N ARG A 375 -26.91 7.41 -11.82
CA ARG A 375 -26.36 8.22 -10.71
C ARG A 375 -27.39 9.16 -10.11
N LYS A 376 -28.03 9.99 -10.94
CA LYS A 376 -29.04 10.95 -10.48
C LYS A 376 -30.26 10.27 -9.84
N ALA A 377 -30.67 9.12 -10.39
CA ALA A 377 -31.75 8.31 -9.80
C ALA A 377 -31.34 7.75 -8.43
N TYR A 378 -30.15 7.14 -8.33
CA TYR A 378 -29.62 6.59 -7.08
C TYR A 378 -29.46 7.67 -6.00
N SER A 379 -28.88 8.83 -6.33
CA SER A 379 -28.73 9.97 -5.41
C SER A 379 -30.05 10.67 -5.04
N SER A 380 -31.18 10.25 -5.62
CA SER A 380 -32.53 10.77 -5.27
C SER A 380 -33.32 9.83 -4.36
N LEU A 381 -32.79 8.65 -4.04
CA LEU A 381 -33.41 7.71 -3.10
C LEU A 381 -33.26 8.20 -1.66
N PRO A 382 -34.26 8.00 -0.78
CA PRO A 382 -34.12 8.32 0.63
C PRO A 382 -32.99 7.48 1.25
N PHE A 383 -32.17 8.13 2.09
CA PHE A 383 -30.98 7.55 2.72
C PHE A 383 -29.86 7.09 1.76
N ALA A 384 -29.88 7.48 0.49
CA ALA A 384 -28.74 7.30 -0.39
C ALA A 384 -27.51 8.08 0.13
N PRO A 385 -26.29 7.49 0.12
CA PRO A 385 -25.09 8.21 0.51
C PRO A 385 -24.71 9.25 -0.56
N ASN A 386 -24.28 10.44 -0.14
CA ASN A 386 -23.84 11.49 -1.07
C ASN A 386 -22.49 11.14 -1.76
N LEU A 387 -21.68 10.31 -1.11
CA LEU A 387 -20.32 9.96 -1.52
C LEU A 387 -20.18 8.44 -1.76
N SER A 388 -19.31 8.06 -2.70
CA SER A 388 -18.90 6.66 -2.96
C SER A 388 -18.43 5.93 -1.71
N PRO A 389 -18.28 4.59 -1.73
CA PRO A 389 -17.42 3.90 -0.77
C PRO A 389 -16.02 4.54 -0.72
N PRO A 390 -15.28 4.40 0.40
CA PRO A 390 -13.90 4.86 0.50
C PRO A 390 -12.96 4.25 -0.53
N ASP A 391 -11.98 5.03 -0.98
CA ASP A 391 -10.89 4.61 -1.87
C ASP A 391 -9.58 5.07 -1.25
N PHE A 392 -8.82 4.12 -0.70
CA PHE A 392 -7.49 4.37 -0.16
C PHE A 392 -6.48 4.31 -1.30
N ILE A 393 -5.68 5.36 -1.45
CA ILE A 393 -4.81 5.59 -2.60
C ILE A 393 -3.33 5.59 -2.19
N PRO A 394 -2.44 4.92 -2.94
CA PRO A 394 -1.07 4.61 -2.51
C PRO A 394 -0.11 5.81 -2.60
N THR A 395 -0.36 6.85 -1.81
CA THR A 395 0.36 8.14 -1.87
C THR A 395 1.82 8.04 -1.46
N LYS A 396 2.13 7.41 -0.32
CA LYS A 396 3.54 7.22 0.12
C LYS A 396 4.27 6.21 -0.78
N SER A 397 3.58 5.17 -1.24
CA SER A 397 4.11 4.19 -2.19
C SER A 397 4.45 4.80 -3.56
N ILE A 398 3.64 5.75 -4.05
CA ILE A 398 3.94 6.51 -5.28
C ILE A 398 5.08 7.50 -5.06
N LEU A 399 5.13 8.17 -3.91
CA LEU A 399 6.25 9.05 -3.54
C LEU A 399 7.58 8.27 -3.45
N PHE A 400 7.55 7.02 -3.00
CA PHE A 400 8.70 6.11 -2.98
C PHE A 400 9.19 5.80 -4.40
N LEU A 401 8.29 5.46 -5.32
CA LEU A 401 8.66 5.23 -6.74
C LEU A 401 9.20 6.49 -7.42
N GLU A 402 8.61 7.66 -7.16
CA GLU A 402 9.12 8.95 -7.62
C GLU A 402 10.53 9.21 -7.07
N ARG A 403 10.78 8.91 -5.78
CA ARG A 403 12.09 9.09 -5.15
C ARG A 403 13.15 8.13 -5.69
N LEU A 404 12.84 6.84 -5.85
CA LEU A 404 13.78 5.88 -6.45
C LEU A 404 14.18 6.27 -7.89
N ARG A 405 13.24 6.79 -8.70
CA ARG A 405 13.49 7.31 -10.05
C ARG A 405 14.46 8.50 -10.08
N GLU A 406 14.53 9.26 -9.00
CA GLU A 406 15.40 10.43 -8.83
C GLU A 406 16.82 10.04 -8.36
N ILE A 407 16.92 9.23 -7.29
CA ILE A 407 18.20 8.95 -6.61
C ILE A 407 18.91 7.68 -7.08
N LEU A 408 18.16 6.70 -7.61
CA LEU A 408 18.67 5.45 -8.20
C LEU A 408 18.03 5.16 -9.58
N PRO A 409 18.12 6.06 -10.58
CA PRO A 409 17.46 5.86 -11.88
C PRO A 409 17.87 4.58 -12.64
N GLY A 410 19.00 3.94 -12.29
CA GLY A 410 19.43 2.64 -12.83
C GLY A 410 18.79 1.40 -12.19
N HIS A 411 17.89 1.55 -11.20
CA HIS A 411 17.42 0.42 -10.41
C HIS A 411 16.49 -0.57 -11.16
N ARG A 412 16.56 -1.83 -10.74
CA ARG A 412 15.51 -2.86 -10.89
C ARG A 412 14.85 -3.01 -9.51
N LEU A 413 13.52 -3.00 -9.45
CA LEU A 413 12.76 -3.05 -8.21
C LEU A 413 12.18 -4.45 -7.99
N MET A 414 12.43 -5.02 -6.81
CA MET A 414 11.74 -6.19 -6.28
C MET A 414 10.87 -5.76 -5.09
N VAL A 415 9.59 -6.09 -5.13
CA VAL A 415 8.66 -5.91 -3.99
C VAL A 415 8.00 -7.25 -3.67
N ALA A 416 8.04 -7.69 -2.41
CA ALA A 416 7.24 -8.80 -1.91
C ALA A 416 6.37 -8.30 -0.75
N ASP A 417 5.06 -8.47 -0.85
CA ASP A 417 4.10 -7.79 0.04
C ASP A 417 2.71 -8.44 -0.04
N PHE A 418 1.81 -8.11 0.88
CA PHE A 418 0.43 -8.64 0.88
C PHE A 418 -0.40 -8.00 -0.23
N ASP A 419 -1.12 -8.79 -1.03
CA ASP A 419 -2.02 -8.28 -2.07
C ASP A 419 -3.50 -8.26 -1.64
N ALA A 420 -3.84 -9.04 -0.62
CA ALA A 420 -5.15 -9.04 0.01
C ALA A 420 -5.01 -9.25 1.53
N LEU A 421 -5.85 -8.54 2.30
CA LEU A 421 -5.93 -8.69 3.76
C LEU A 421 -7.40 -8.98 4.15
N PRO A 422 -7.66 -9.97 5.04
CA PRO A 422 -8.97 -10.14 5.65
C PRO A 422 -9.24 -9.01 6.67
N ASP A 423 -10.51 -8.81 7.04
CA ASP A 423 -10.93 -7.94 8.15
C ASP A 423 -10.45 -6.47 8.08
N ALA A 424 -10.19 -5.98 6.85
CA ALA A 424 -9.81 -4.60 6.59
C ALA A 424 -10.98 -3.61 6.74
N VAL A 425 -10.66 -2.37 7.12
CA VAL A 425 -11.59 -1.24 7.25
C VAL A 425 -12.31 -0.94 5.93
N GLU A 426 -13.59 -0.55 5.99
CA GLU A 426 -14.44 -0.35 4.80
C GLU A 426 -13.79 0.57 3.75
N GLY A 427 -13.51 0.01 2.57
CA GLY A 427 -13.02 0.76 1.42
C GLY A 427 -12.30 -0.11 0.40
N ARG A 428 -12.10 0.40 -0.82
CA ARG A 428 -11.11 -0.17 -1.73
C ARG A 428 -9.72 0.09 -1.15
N ASN A 429 -8.92 -0.96 -1.05
CA ASN A 429 -7.57 -0.97 -0.49
C ASN A 429 -7.51 -0.42 0.95
N GLY A 430 -8.56 -0.64 1.75
CA GLY A 430 -8.58 -0.24 3.16
C GLY A 430 -7.52 -0.96 4.00
N PRO A 431 -7.03 -0.34 5.09
CA PRO A 431 -6.06 -0.96 5.96
C PRO A 431 -6.70 -2.02 6.85
N VAL A 432 -5.92 -3.03 7.26
CA VAL A 432 -6.16 -3.70 8.54
C VAL A 432 -5.62 -2.79 9.64
N VAL A 433 -6.39 -2.68 10.71
CA VAL A 433 -6.05 -1.90 11.91
C VAL A 433 -6.20 -2.84 13.08
N GLN A 434 -5.14 -3.10 13.84
CA GLN A 434 -5.16 -4.13 14.87
C GLN A 434 -4.31 -3.78 16.10
N THR A 435 -4.56 -4.47 17.21
CA THR A 435 -3.68 -4.44 18.39
C THR A 435 -3.69 -5.78 19.11
N ARG A 436 -2.62 -6.13 19.83
CA ARG A 436 -2.52 -7.36 20.61
C ARG A 436 -3.07 -7.13 22.02
N TYR A 437 -4.22 -7.72 22.34
CA TYR A 437 -4.82 -7.65 23.67
C TYR A 437 -5.01 -9.04 24.28
N GLY A 438 -4.45 -9.26 25.48
CA GLY A 438 -4.60 -10.51 26.22
C GLY A 438 -4.01 -11.75 25.53
N GLY A 439 -3.08 -11.56 24.59
CA GLY A 439 -2.48 -12.62 23.76
C GLY A 439 -3.08 -12.73 22.36
N SER A 440 -4.33 -12.31 22.16
CA SER A 440 -5.01 -12.33 20.85
C SER A 440 -4.80 -11.04 20.06
N MET A 441 -4.84 -11.14 18.73
CA MET A 441 -4.99 -9.97 17.85
C MET A 441 -6.46 -9.56 17.81
N ILE A 442 -6.74 -8.27 17.95
CA ILE A 442 -8.08 -7.69 17.83
C ILE A 442 -8.09 -6.68 16.67
N PRO A 443 -8.84 -6.95 15.59
CA PRO A 443 -9.03 -5.99 14.49
C PRO A 443 -10.00 -4.87 14.90
N CYS A 444 -9.88 -3.71 14.24
CA CYS A 444 -10.66 -2.51 14.52
C CYS A 444 -11.44 -2.08 13.27
N GLU A 445 -12.70 -1.67 13.47
CA GLU A 445 -13.62 -1.24 12.38
C GLU A 445 -13.20 0.07 11.68
N THR A 446 -12.18 0.76 12.18
CA THR A 446 -11.75 2.09 11.71
C THR A 446 -10.26 2.31 11.92
N PHE A 447 -9.64 3.15 11.09
CA PHE A 447 -8.28 3.66 11.30
C PHE A 447 -8.24 4.88 12.23
N LEU A 448 -9.39 5.40 12.66
CA LEU A 448 -9.50 6.53 13.59
C LEU A 448 -9.25 6.07 15.03
N VAL A 449 -8.04 5.58 15.29
CA VAL A 449 -7.61 4.97 16.56
C VAL A 449 -6.51 5.78 17.23
N LYS A 450 -6.29 5.57 18.52
CA LYS A 450 -5.32 6.34 19.30
C LYS A 450 -3.89 6.09 18.79
N GLN A 451 -3.22 7.15 18.35
CA GLN A 451 -1.88 7.09 17.77
C GLN A 451 -0.90 6.33 18.67
N GLY A 452 -0.15 5.39 18.10
CA GLY A 452 0.86 4.60 18.81
C GLY A 452 0.43 3.27 19.42
N TYR A 453 -0.87 2.98 19.50
CA TYR A 453 -1.39 1.78 20.17
C TYR A 453 -1.83 0.66 19.22
N PHE A 454 -1.90 0.97 17.92
CA PHE A 454 -2.44 0.11 16.89
C PHE A 454 -1.47 0.03 15.73
N ASP A 455 -1.34 -1.17 15.22
CA ASP A 455 -0.77 -1.50 13.93
C ASP A 455 -1.74 -1.11 12.81
N ILE A 456 -1.23 -0.59 11.69
CA ILE A 456 -2.00 -0.11 10.53
C ILE A 456 -1.23 -0.46 9.27
N PHE A 457 -1.77 -1.35 8.45
CA PHE A 457 -1.09 -1.86 7.26
C PHE A 457 -2.10 -2.19 6.13
N PHE A 458 -1.66 -2.10 4.89
CA PHE A 458 -2.51 -2.03 3.69
C PHE A 458 -2.26 -3.19 2.70
N PRO A 459 -3.28 -3.62 1.94
CA PRO A 459 -3.06 -4.50 0.80
C PRO A 459 -2.44 -3.72 -0.37
N THR A 460 -1.34 -4.23 -0.91
CA THR A 460 -0.63 -3.66 -2.06
C THR A 460 -1.33 -4.02 -3.37
N ASP A 461 -1.93 -3.03 -4.04
CA ASP A 461 -2.40 -3.20 -5.43
C ASP A 461 -1.21 -3.25 -6.39
N PHE A 462 -0.62 -4.45 -6.53
CA PHE A 462 0.52 -4.71 -7.41
C PHE A 462 0.24 -4.37 -8.88
N THR A 463 -1.01 -4.45 -9.34
CA THR A 463 -1.37 -4.13 -10.73
C THR A 463 -1.26 -2.63 -10.98
N LEU A 464 -1.79 -1.82 -10.06
CA LEU A 464 -1.64 -0.37 -10.07
C LEU A 464 -0.17 0.03 -9.85
N LEU A 465 0.51 -0.59 -8.89
CA LEU A 465 1.91 -0.30 -8.55
C LEU A 465 2.84 -0.49 -9.77
N ARG A 466 2.78 -1.67 -10.42
CA ARG A 466 3.57 -1.98 -11.62
C ARG A 466 3.29 -0.99 -12.76
N ASP A 467 2.03 -0.61 -12.95
CA ASP A 467 1.63 0.26 -14.06
C ASP A 467 2.01 1.72 -13.78
N ILE A 468 1.91 2.22 -12.54
CA ILE A 468 2.43 3.54 -12.16
C ILE A 468 3.96 3.56 -12.22
N TYR A 469 4.65 2.53 -11.72
CA TYR A 469 6.10 2.36 -11.87
C TYR A 469 6.53 2.39 -13.35
N SER A 470 5.75 1.75 -14.23
CA SER A 470 5.96 1.81 -15.68
C SER A 470 5.82 3.21 -16.25
N VAL A 471 4.89 4.04 -15.75
CA VAL A 471 4.80 5.45 -16.15
C VAL A 471 6.01 6.24 -15.64
N ILE A 472 6.31 6.17 -14.33
CA ILE A 472 7.39 6.91 -13.67
C ILE A 472 8.76 6.64 -14.33
N MET A 473 9.09 5.37 -14.57
CA MET A 473 10.37 4.97 -15.17
C MET A 473 10.45 5.22 -16.68
N ASN A 474 9.33 5.56 -17.34
CA ASN A 474 9.29 5.93 -18.76
C ASN A 474 9.08 7.45 -18.98
N SER A 475 8.79 8.22 -17.92
CA SER A 475 8.75 9.68 -17.98
C SER A 475 10.13 10.28 -18.30
N PRO A 476 10.17 11.41 -19.07
CA PRO A 476 11.41 12.14 -19.32
C PRO A 476 12.13 12.52 -18.02
N SER A 477 13.46 12.44 -18.00
CA SER A 477 14.24 12.93 -16.87
C SER A 477 14.10 14.46 -16.76
N PRO A 478 13.85 15.05 -15.57
CA PRO A 478 13.61 16.49 -15.41
C PRO A 478 14.73 17.40 -15.97
N SER A 479 15.95 16.88 -16.07
CA SER A 479 17.13 17.57 -16.61
C SER A 479 17.12 17.80 -18.13
N SER A 480 16.12 17.31 -18.89
CA SER A 480 16.05 17.48 -20.35
C SER A 480 15.33 18.74 -20.83
N SER A 481 14.81 19.59 -19.94
CA SER A 481 13.97 20.75 -20.28
C SER A 481 14.73 22.08 -20.47
N THR A 482 16.05 22.09 -20.32
CA THR A 482 16.90 23.25 -20.68
C THR A 482 16.87 23.48 -22.19
N THR A 483 15.83 24.18 -22.65
CA THR A 483 15.69 24.60 -24.05
C THR A 483 16.76 25.63 -24.34
N THR A 484 17.89 25.19 -24.91
CA THR A 484 18.96 26.07 -25.33
C THR A 484 18.46 26.93 -26.49
N ILE A 485 17.98 28.14 -26.18
CA ILE A 485 17.62 29.15 -27.18
C ILE A 485 18.91 29.52 -27.92
N ARG A 486 19.16 28.86 -29.05
CA ARG A 486 20.20 29.27 -29.99
C ARG A 486 19.88 30.70 -30.45
N PRO A 487 20.79 31.66 -30.29
CA PRO A 487 20.68 32.93 -31.00
C PRO A 487 20.69 32.64 -32.50
N GLY A 488 19.68 33.14 -33.23
CA GLY A 488 19.72 33.14 -34.69
C GLY A 488 20.86 34.06 -35.18
N PRO A 489 21.47 33.78 -36.35
CA PRO A 489 22.49 34.66 -36.90
C PRO A 489 21.91 36.04 -37.20
N ALA A 490 22.62 37.10 -36.79
CA ALA A 490 22.21 38.47 -37.02
C ALA A 490 22.43 38.86 -38.50
N ASN A 491 21.33 39.01 -39.25
CA ASN A 491 21.34 39.72 -40.53
C ASN A 491 20.85 41.16 -40.30
N ALA A 492 21.69 42.13 -40.66
CA ALA A 492 21.35 43.55 -40.58
C ALA A 492 21.12 44.13 -41.99
N SER A 493 19.95 44.73 -42.22
CA SER A 493 19.73 45.66 -43.35
C SER A 493 18.46 46.50 -43.20
N SER A 494 18.64 47.83 -43.30
CA SER A 494 17.69 48.85 -43.81
C SER A 494 16.27 48.98 -43.23
N ALA A 495 15.83 50.24 -43.04
CA ALA A 495 14.50 50.60 -42.58
C ALA A 495 13.60 51.18 -43.70
N ALA A 496 12.28 50.94 -43.61
CA ALA A 496 11.22 51.79 -44.18
C ALA A 496 9.86 51.47 -43.51
N PRO A 497 9.04 52.46 -43.12
CA PRO A 497 7.67 52.26 -42.64
C PRO A 497 6.63 52.66 -43.73
N PRO A 498 5.32 52.75 -43.45
CA PRO A 498 4.39 51.64 -43.58
C PRO A 498 3.31 51.88 -44.67
N SER A 499 2.67 50.81 -45.17
CA SER A 499 1.53 50.92 -46.07
C SER A 499 0.43 49.89 -45.79
N SER A 500 -0.80 50.36 -45.64
CA SER A 500 -2.00 49.55 -45.44
C SER A 500 -2.61 49.07 -46.76
N SER A 501 -3.05 47.81 -46.84
CA SER A 501 -4.08 47.39 -47.78
C SER A 501 -4.86 46.18 -47.26
N SER A 502 -6.19 46.29 -47.24
CA SER A 502 -7.09 45.19 -46.89
C SER A 502 -7.38 44.28 -48.07
N THR A 503 -7.44 42.97 -47.87
CA THR A 503 -8.15 42.07 -48.79
C THR A 503 -8.95 41.03 -48.01
N ARG A 504 -10.27 41.02 -48.19
CA ARG A 504 -11.13 39.88 -47.84
C ARG A 504 -11.15 38.91 -49.01
N SER A 505 -11.11 37.60 -48.74
CA SER A 505 -11.58 36.57 -49.66
C SER A 505 -12.41 35.55 -48.89
N ASN A 506 -13.67 35.37 -49.31
CA ASN A 506 -14.54 34.31 -48.80
C ASN A 506 -14.30 33.02 -49.60
N SER A 507 -14.26 31.89 -48.92
CA SER A 507 -14.66 30.60 -49.49
C SER A 507 -15.56 29.86 -48.48
N LYS A 508 -16.56 29.13 -48.98
CA LYS A 508 -17.63 28.57 -48.14
C LYS A 508 -17.41 27.08 -47.88
N ALA A 509 -17.73 26.68 -46.65
CA ALA A 509 -18.38 25.43 -46.24
C ALA A 509 -17.87 24.08 -46.78
N SER A 510 -17.51 23.21 -45.83
CA SER A 510 -18.16 21.89 -45.72
C SER A 510 -18.43 21.59 -44.25
N THR A 511 -19.58 21.00 -43.94
CA THR A 511 -20.08 20.82 -42.56
C THR A 511 -20.18 19.34 -42.21
N THR A 512 -19.45 18.92 -41.17
CA THR A 512 -19.71 17.67 -40.43
C THR A 512 -19.60 17.96 -38.92
N PRO A 513 -20.53 17.43 -38.09
CA PRO A 513 -20.62 17.84 -36.69
C PRO A 513 -19.62 17.10 -35.79
N LEU A 514 -18.66 17.83 -35.23
CA LEU A 514 -17.89 17.38 -34.08
C LEU A 514 -18.71 17.58 -32.81
N ILE A 515 -18.98 16.49 -32.07
CA ILE A 515 -19.67 16.54 -30.78
C ILE A 515 -18.71 17.13 -29.74
N SER A 516 -19.00 18.35 -29.26
CA SER A 516 -18.17 19.04 -28.27
C SER A 516 -18.36 18.47 -26.86
N SER A 517 -17.38 17.72 -26.36
CA SER A 517 -17.36 17.20 -24.99
C SER A 517 -16.97 18.28 -23.96
N SER A 518 -17.82 19.28 -23.76
CA SER A 518 -17.60 20.42 -22.86
C SER A 518 -17.77 20.05 -21.38
N ALA A 519 -16.79 19.32 -20.82
CA ALA A 519 -16.76 18.93 -19.41
C ALA A 519 -15.33 18.79 -18.81
N ALA A 520 -14.30 19.34 -19.47
CA ALA A 520 -12.90 19.18 -19.06
C ALA A 520 -12.27 20.43 -18.41
N ASP A 521 -12.70 21.63 -18.81
CA ASP A 521 -11.98 22.88 -18.52
C ASP A 521 -12.55 23.66 -17.32
N SER A 522 -12.33 23.16 -16.11
CA SER A 522 -12.60 23.93 -14.86
C SER A 522 -11.71 23.54 -13.66
N LEU A 523 -10.47 23.14 -13.92
CA LEU A 523 -9.43 23.08 -12.88
C LEU A 523 -8.26 24.02 -13.25
N PRO A 524 -7.64 24.72 -12.28
CA PRO A 524 -6.45 25.53 -12.54
C PRO A 524 -5.36 24.67 -13.19
N GLN A 525 -4.71 25.22 -14.21
CA GLN A 525 -3.64 24.54 -14.94
C GLN A 525 -2.62 23.97 -13.95
N LEU A 526 -2.38 22.66 -14.00
CA LEU A 526 -1.13 22.13 -13.45
C LEU A 526 0.01 22.87 -14.16
N GLN A 527 0.98 23.36 -13.39
CA GLN A 527 2.22 23.88 -13.95
C GLN A 527 2.87 22.79 -14.82
N LYS A 528 3.61 23.20 -15.84
CA LYS A 528 3.85 22.43 -17.09
C LYS A 528 4.70 21.17 -16.90
N ASP A 529 5.09 20.82 -15.68
CA ASP A 529 6.44 20.35 -15.41
C ASP A 529 6.53 18.89 -14.96
N PHE A 530 5.42 18.13 -15.01
CA PHE A 530 5.41 16.70 -14.64
C PHE A 530 5.08 15.72 -15.78
N PHE A 531 4.04 15.99 -16.59
CA PHE A 531 3.59 15.08 -17.65
C PHE A 531 3.92 15.56 -19.07
N SER A 532 4.67 16.66 -19.21
CA SER A 532 5.13 17.18 -20.51
C SER A 532 6.02 16.17 -21.24
N GLY A 533 5.46 15.51 -22.25
CA GLY A 533 6.18 14.56 -23.10
C GLY A 533 5.88 13.07 -22.84
N VAL A 534 5.01 12.72 -21.89
CA VAL A 534 4.58 11.32 -21.68
C VAL A 534 3.68 10.88 -22.84
N ARG A 535 4.26 10.16 -23.83
CA ARG A 535 3.57 9.71 -25.05
C ARG A 535 2.92 8.33 -24.87
N GLY A 536 1.80 8.30 -24.17
CA GLY A 536 0.95 7.12 -24.00
C GLY A 536 1.49 6.10 -23.00
N PHE A 537 0.64 5.14 -22.62
CA PHE A 537 1.02 4.09 -21.66
C PHE A 537 1.85 3.00 -22.34
N ARG A 538 3.08 2.82 -21.86
CA ARG A 538 3.90 1.64 -22.16
C ARG A 538 4.26 0.94 -20.85
N ARG A 539 3.68 -0.25 -20.62
CA ARG A 539 4.07 -1.14 -19.51
C ARG A 539 5.52 -1.59 -19.70
N ARG A 540 6.31 -1.63 -18.63
CA ARG A 540 7.67 -2.22 -18.64
C ARG A 540 7.60 -3.74 -18.50
N GLN A 541 8.69 -4.43 -18.83
CA GLN A 541 8.84 -5.86 -18.53
C GLN A 541 9.14 -6.01 -17.03
N VAL A 542 8.07 -5.96 -16.24
CA VAL A 542 8.02 -6.18 -14.79
C VAL A 542 6.84 -7.11 -14.56
N ASN A 543 7.07 -8.23 -13.91
CA ASN A 543 6.08 -9.28 -13.73
C ASN A 543 5.44 -9.15 -12.34
N ILE A 544 4.32 -9.85 -12.14
CA ILE A 544 3.69 -10.04 -10.84
C ILE A 544 3.40 -11.53 -10.74
N TYR A 545 3.80 -12.15 -9.64
CA TYR A 545 3.63 -13.57 -9.33
C TYR A 545 2.89 -13.70 -7.99
N SER A 546 2.15 -14.79 -7.78
CA SER A 546 1.82 -15.24 -6.43
C SER A 546 3.09 -15.64 -5.66
N HIS A 547 3.03 -15.67 -4.33
CA HIS A 547 4.13 -16.15 -3.50
C HIS A 547 4.61 -17.54 -3.93
N ALA A 548 3.67 -18.47 -4.17
CA ALA A 548 3.95 -19.82 -4.63
C ALA A 548 4.53 -19.87 -6.05
N GLU A 549 3.94 -19.15 -7.02
CA GLU A 549 4.45 -19.07 -8.41
C GLU A 549 5.89 -18.53 -8.47
N PHE A 550 6.24 -17.60 -7.58
CA PHE A 550 7.60 -17.09 -7.48
C PHE A 550 8.55 -18.13 -6.89
N ALA A 551 8.12 -18.82 -5.81
CA ALA A 551 8.91 -19.85 -5.15
C ALA A 551 9.20 -21.04 -6.07
N GLU A 552 8.19 -21.59 -6.72
CA GLU A 552 8.32 -22.67 -7.72
C GLU A 552 9.25 -22.29 -8.88
N LYS A 553 9.18 -21.03 -9.33
CA LYS A 553 9.97 -20.54 -10.48
C LYS A 553 11.44 -20.27 -10.17
N TYR A 554 11.76 -19.84 -8.95
CA TYR A 554 13.10 -19.35 -8.59
C TYR A 554 13.79 -20.12 -7.47
N GLY A 555 13.08 -20.98 -6.72
CA GLY A 555 13.64 -21.71 -5.57
C GLY A 555 14.47 -22.94 -5.95
N GLY A 556 14.07 -23.69 -6.99
CA GLY A 556 14.79 -24.90 -7.41
C GLY A 556 15.01 -25.88 -6.24
N GLU A 557 16.26 -26.30 -6.01
CA GLU A 557 16.66 -27.20 -4.92
C GLU A 557 16.33 -26.69 -3.50
N PHE A 558 16.03 -25.39 -3.32
CA PHE A 558 15.62 -24.87 -2.01
C PHE A 558 14.20 -25.29 -1.64
N MET A 559 13.36 -25.66 -2.62
CA MET A 559 12.02 -26.16 -2.37
C MET A 559 12.08 -27.52 -1.66
N ASP A 560 12.96 -28.42 -2.11
CA ASP A 560 13.25 -29.72 -1.47
C ASP A 560 13.71 -29.59 0.01
N LYS A 561 14.07 -28.37 0.46
CA LYS A 561 14.47 -28.06 1.85
C LYS A 561 13.37 -27.42 2.68
N THR A 562 12.23 -27.09 2.08
CA THR A 562 11.04 -26.54 2.75
C THR A 562 9.82 -27.46 2.63
N GLU A 563 10.05 -28.71 2.21
CA GLU A 563 9.09 -29.81 2.28
C GLU A 563 8.94 -30.33 3.72
N LEU A 564 7.72 -30.74 4.06
CA LEU A 564 7.31 -31.28 5.36
C LEU A 564 7.11 -32.80 5.28
N GLY A 565 6.95 -33.46 6.42
CA GLY A 565 6.81 -34.93 6.51
C GLY A 565 5.59 -35.55 5.81
N ASP A 566 4.65 -34.74 5.32
CA ASP A 566 3.50 -35.14 4.50
C ASP A 566 3.69 -34.88 2.99
N GLY A 567 4.85 -34.34 2.57
CA GLY A 567 5.13 -33.94 1.19
C GLY A 567 4.53 -32.59 0.79
N SER A 568 3.93 -31.84 1.72
CA SER A 568 3.55 -30.44 1.47
C SER A 568 4.76 -29.51 1.64
N ASN A 569 4.76 -28.37 0.93
CA ASN A 569 5.84 -27.38 1.03
C ASN A 569 5.36 -26.13 1.75
N ILE A 570 6.03 -25.74 2.85
CA ILE A 570 5.56 -24.64 3.69
C ILE A 570 5.62 -23.27 3.00
N VAL A 571 6.55 -23.09 2.04
CA VAL A 571 6.71 -21.83 1.30
C VAL A 571 5.59 -21.64 0.27
N THR A 572 5.07 -22.73 -0.33
CA THR A 572 3.93 -22.62 -1.26
C THR A 572 2.57 -22.77 -0.59
N SER A 573 2.49 -23.36 0.62
CA SER A 573 1.24 -23.50 1.37
C SER A 573 0.87 -22.25 2.19
N MET A 574 1.86 -21.46 2.63
CA MET A 574 1.66 -20.20 3.36
C MET A 574 1.72 -18.97 2.44
N TYR A 575 1.35 -17.79 2.97
CA TYR A 575 1.41 -16.49 2.28
C TYR A 575 0.69 -16.45 0.90
N GLY A 576 -0.35 -17.26 0.72
CA GLY A 576 -1.18 -17.27 -0.51
C GLY A 576 -1.94 -15.97 -0.80
N ASN A 577 -1.94 -15.01 0.14
CA ASN A 577 -2.44 -13.64 0.01
C ASN A 577 -1.31 -12.60 -0.20
N ALA A 578 -0.10 -13.05 -0.54
CA ALA A 578 1.05 -12.23 -0.86
C ALA A 578 1.55 -12.46 -2.29
N LYS A 579 2.17 -11.43 -2.87
CA LYS A 579 2.68 -11.42 -4.24
C LYS A 579 4.09 -10.84 -4.32
N VAL A 580 4.78 -11.19 -5.39
CA VAL A 580 6.12 -10.68 -5.71
C VAL A 580 6.08 -9.97 -7.07
N MET A 581 6.58 -8.73 -7.12
CA MET A 581 6.75 -7.95 -8.35
C MET A 581 8.24 -7.85 -8.71
N PHE A 582 8.59 -8.25 -9.94
CA PHE A 582 9.97 -8.24 -10.48
C PHE A 582 10.01 -8.24 -12.02
#